data_AF-A0A382RNI7-F1
#
_entry.id   AF-A0A382RNI7-F1
#
_cell.length_a   1.000
_cell.length_b   1.000
_cell.length_c   1.000
_cell.angle_alpha   90.00
_cell.angle_beta   90.00
_cell.angle_gamma   90.00
#
_symmetry.space_group_name_H-M   'P 1'
#
loop_
_entity.id
_entity.type
_entity.pdbx_description
1 polymer ?
#
loop_
_entity_poly.entity_id
_entity_poly.type
_entity_poly.pdbx_seq_one_letter_code
_entity_poly.pdbx_strand_id
1 'polypeptide(L)'
;ILPKNKRDNPSNTDFVPKVSIKYNINDDMMVYALYSEGYRPGGVNRGRAEVPFYPDVYDADFLTNNEIGFKSTLADGNVRLNVTYFTMDWENYQIELVDPSNLGCDNPNAYPAPMCGQPWQKVVANLGDATSEGLQLEVLAAVNDSTELGWNSQWGDSKTNTELADGSAPAGSRLPQVPEFKANFWIEKTLNISAFGATEGFARASWSYNGDTVSAVQPDYQYIQDAYTIIDMKVGILGDDWELDFFVNNLTDERAQIAVNDWYFDFFFGNARQYTNRPREMGIRYTKRW
;
A
#
# COMPACT_ATOMS: atom_id res chain seq x y z
N ILE A 1 -11.64 -28.56 -19.02
CA ILE A 1 -10.58 -27.88 -18.25
C ILE A 1 -10.57 -26.46 -18.80
N LEU A 2 -11.03 -25.49 -18.02
CA LEU A 2 -11.00 -24.09 -18.46
C LEU A 2 -9.52 -23.67 -18.57
N PRO A 3 -9.13 -22.87 -19.56
CA PRO A 3 -7.73 -22.47 -19.75
C PRO A 3 -7.28 -21.79 -18.45
N LYS A 4 -6.29 -22.39 -17.79
CA LYS A 4 -5.75 -21.85 -16.54
C LYS A 4 -5.04 -20.54 -16.83
N ASN A 5 -5.11 -19.64 -15.86
CA ASN A 5 -4.34 -18.43 -15.78
C ASN A 5 -2.85 -18.77 -15.62
N LYS A 6 -2.20 -19.05 -16.75
CA LYS A 6 -0.82 -19.53 -16.83
C LYS A 6 -0.14 -18.98 -18.07
N ARG A 7 1.17 -18.78 -17.94
CA ARG A 7 2.09 -18.28 -18.97
C ARG A 7 1.94 -18.95 -20.35
N ASP A 8 1.71 -20.25 -20.38
CA ASP A 8 1.65 -21.03 -21.63
C ASP A 8 0.24 -21.13 -22.24
N ASN A 9 -0.72 -20.27 -21.85
CA ASN A 9 -2.07 -20.29 -22.43
C ASN A 9 -2.05 -19.69 -23.86
N PRO A 10 -2.26 -20.50 -24.92
CA PRO A 10 -2.19 -20.02 -26.31
C PRO A 10 -3.48 -19.31 -26.75
N SER A 11 -4.47 -19.17 -25.86
CA SER A 11 -5.74 -18.53 -26.16
C SER A 11 -5.81 -17.14 -25.49
N ASN A 12 -6.44 -16.18 -26.16
CA ASN A 12 -6.74 -14.85 -25.60
C ASN A 12 -7.85 -14.88 -24.52
N THR A 13 -8.12 -16.05 -23.93
CA THR A 13 -9.19 -16.28 -22.96
C THR A 13 -8.60 -16.86 -21.71
N ASP A 14 -8.93 -16.24 -20.57
CA ASP A 14 -8.42 -16.65 -19.28
C ASP A 14 -9.56 -16.96 -18.29
N PHE A 15 -9.30 -17.88 -17.35
CA PHE A 15 -10.23 -18.26 -16.31
C PHE A 15 -9.69 -17.86 -14.93
N VAL A 16 -10.36 -16.88 -14.34
CA VAL A 16 -9.99 -16.28 -13.04
C VAL A 16 -11.08 -16.60 -12.00
N PRO A 17 -10.96 -17.71 -11.25
CA PRO A 17 -11.97 -18.12 -10.28
C PRO A 17 -11.98 -17.25 -9.03
N LYS A 18 -13.18 -17.13 -8.44
CA LYS A 18 -13.39 -16.60 -7.09
C LYS A 18 -14.40 -17.49 -6.36
N VAL A 19 -13.99 -18.09 -5.26
CA VAL A 19 -14.81 -18.99 -4.44
C VAL A 19 -14.81 -18.49 -3.02
N SER A 20 -16.01 -18.27 -2.45
CA SER A 20 -16.15 -17.83 -1.05
C SER A 20 -17.12 -18.73 -0.32
N ILE A 21 -16.71 -19.16 0.87
CA ILE A 21 -17.54 -19.90 1.82
C ILE A 21 -17.76 -19.00 3.01
N LYS A 22 -19.02 -18.90 3.46
CA LYS A 22 -19.42 -18.08 4.60
C LYS A 22 -20.24 -18.94 5.55
N TYR A 23 -19.99 -18.81 6.84
CA TYR A 23 -20.75 -19.47 7.89
C TYR A 23 -21.15 -18.43 8.94
N ASN A 24 -22.46 -18.23 9.08
CA ASN A 24 -23.01 -17.40 10.14
C ASN A 24 -23.04 -18.24 11.42
N ILE A 25 -22.28 -17.82 12.42
CA ILE A 25 -22.28 -18.44 13.76
C ILE A 25 -23.62 -18.12 14.43
N ASN A 26 -24.10 -16.88 14.27
CA ASN A 26 -25.42 -16.39 14.64
C ASN A 26 -25.74 -15.12 13.81
N ASP A 27 -26.75 -14.35 14.21
CA ASP A 27 -27.18 -13.14 13.51
C ASP A 27 -26.12 -12.01 13.54
N ASP A 28 -25.17 -12.08 14.47
CA ASP A 28 -24.22 -11.02 14.80
C ASP A 28 -22.77 -11.36 14.39
N MET A 29 -22.47 -12.62 14.12
CA MET A 29 -21.11 -13.10 13.90
C MET A 29 -21.03 -14.07 12.72
N MET A 30 -20.04 -13.85 11.87
CA MET A 30 -19.75 -14.74 10.75
C MET A 30 -18.25 -14.99 10.58
N VAL A 31 -17.94 -16.17 10.08
CA VAL A 31 -16.61 -16.50 9.56
C VAL A 31 -16.71 -16.73 8.06
N TYR A 32 -15.64 -16.40 7.33
CA TYR A 32 -15.55 -16.66 5.91
C TYR A 32 -14.17 -17.15 5.52
N ALA A 33 -14.14 -17.91 4.43
CA ALA A 33 -12.94 -18.20 3.67
C ALA A 33 -13.14 -17.71 2.22
N LEU A 34 -12.08 -17.20 1.61
CA LEU A 34 -12.07 -16.73 0.24
C LEU A 34 -10.84 -17.28 -0.47
N TYR A 35 -11.05 -17.85 -1.65
CA TYR A 35 -10.04 -18.12 -2.65
C TYR A 35 -10.34 -17.25 -3.87
N SER A 36 -9.35 -16.53 -4.38
CA SER A 36 -9.49 -15.79 -5.63
C SER A 36 -8.18 -15.74 -6.39
N GLU A 37 -8.28 -15.84 -7.71
CA GLU A 37 -7.15 -15.59 -8.60
C GLU A 37 -7.25 -14.18 -9.22
N GLY A 38 -6.15 -13.69 -9.77
CA GLY A 38 -6.05 -12.48 -10.56
C GLY A 38 -4.80 -12.50 -11.42
N TYR A 39 -4.65 -11.53 -12.33
CA TYR A 39 -3.42 -11.35 -13.10
C TYR A 39 -3.26 -9.91 -13.55
N ARG A 40 -2.03 -9.48 -13.77
CA ARG A 40 -1.74 -8.29 -14.58
C ARG A 40 -1.25 -8.75 -15.95
N PRO A 41 -1.84 -8.26 -17.05
CA PRO A 41 -1.34 -8.57 -18.38
C PRO A 41 0.13 -8.19 -18.53
N GLY A 42 0.85 -8.91 -19.38
CA GLY A 42 2.18 -8.51 -19.82
C GLY A 42 2.14 -7.22 -20.65
N GLY A 43 3.31 -6.69 -20.96
CA GLY A 43 3.43 -5.44 -21.70
C GLY A 43 4.79 -5.27 -22.34
N VAL A 44 5.05 -4.06 -22.80
CA VAL A 44 6.29 -3.72 -23.52
C VAL A 44 6.97 -2.54 -22.86
N ASN A 45 8.26 -2.70 -22.61
CA ASN A 45 9.18 -1.63 -22.29
C ASN A 45 9.49 -0.79 -23.53
N ARG A 46 10.06 0.40 -23.34
CA ARG A 46 10.59 1.18 -24.46
C ARG A 46 11.76 0.41 -25.07
N GLY A 47 11.63 0.07 -26.35
CA GLY A 47 12.62 -0.74 -27.07
C GLY A 47 13.95 -0.03 -27.25
N ARG A 48 15.03 -0.83 -27.31
CA ARG A 48 16.42 -0.37 -27.45
C ARG A 48 17.05 -0.88 -28.74
N ALA A 49 18.15 -0.25 -29.16
CA ALA A 49 18.81 -0.56 -30.42
C ALA A 49 19.63 -1.86 -30.39
N GLU A 50 19.97 -2.35 -29.20
CA GLU A 50 20.83 -3.51 -28.94
C GLU A 50 20.10 -4.51 -28.03
N VAL A 51 20.78 -5.56 -27.55
CA VAL A 51 20.19 -6.62 -26.69
C VAL A 51 20.27 -6.21 -25.19
N PRO A 52 19.18 -5.73 -24.56
CA PRO A 52 19.17 -5.45 -23.12
C PRO A 52 19.25 -6.73 -22.27
N PHE A 53 19.52 -6.58 -20.96
CA PHE A 53 19.47 -7.72 -20.03
C PHE A 53 18.03 -8.19 -19.83
N TYR A 54 17.13 -7.25 -19.53
CA TYR A 54 15.70 -7.56 -19.45
C TYR A 54 15.07 -7.42 -20.83
N PRO A 55 14.21 -8.37 -21.23
CA PRO A 55 13.55 -8.29 -22.52
C PRO A 55 12.67 -7.04 -22.64
N ASP A 56 12.55 -6.53 -23.87
CA ASP A 56 11.65 -5.42 -24.19
C ASP A 56 10.17 -5.79 -23.95
N VAL A 57 9.84 -7.07 -23.90
CA VAL A 57 8.50 -7.58 -23.59
C VAL A 57 8.57 -8.31 -22.26
N TYR A 58 7.70 -7.95 -21.33
CA TYR A 58 7.52 -8.65 -20.07
C TYR A 58 6.19 -9.41 -20.06
N ASP A 59 6.21 -10.55 -19.39
CA ASP A 59 5.09 -11.48 -19.34
C ASP A 59 4.03 -11.03 -18.31
N ALA A 60 2.84 -11.62 -18.39
CA ALA A 60 1.83 -11.47 -17.34
C ALA A 60 2.33 -12.01 -16.00
N ASP A 61 1.83 -11.43 -14.91
CA ASP A 61 1.96 -12.01 -13.58
C ASP A 61 0.61 -12.49 -13.06
N PHE A 62 0.64 -13.48 -12.18
CA PHE A 62 -0.55 -14.15 -11.67
C PHE A 62 -0.58 -14.04 -10.16
N LEU A 63 -1.76 -13.84 -9.61
CA LEU A 63 -1.98 -13.69 -8.17
C LEU A 63 -2.96 -14.75 -7.71
N THR A 64 -2.58 -15.50 -6.67
CA THR A 64 -3.49 -16.32 -5.88
C THR A 64 -3.66 -15.70 -4.51
N ASN A 65 -4.91 -15.39 -4.13
CA ASN A 65 -5.26 -14.84 -2.84
C ASN A 65 -6.10 -15.83 -2.04
N ASN A 66 -5.66 -16.11 -0.81
CA ASN A 66 -6.40 -16.88 0.18
C ASN A 66 -6.68 -15.96 1.38
N GLU A 67 -7.93 -15.86 1.80
CA GLU A 67 -8.30 -15.13 3.02
C GLU A 67 -9.14 -16.00 3.93
N ILE A 68 -8.93 -15.84 5.24
CA ILE A 68 -9.84 -16.26 6.27
C ILE A 68 -10.17 -15.06 7.14
N GLY A 69 -11.45 -14.84 7.42
CA GLY A 69 -11.85 -13.69 8.22
C GLY A 69 -13.03 -13.96 9.12
N PHE A 70 -13.06 -13.18 10.20
CA PHE A 70 -14.12 -13.09 11.17
C PHE A 70 -14.71 -11.68 11.10
N LYS A 71 -16.03 -11.59 11.04
CA LYS A 71 -16.75 -10.32 11.10
C LYS A 71 -17.82 -10.41 12.16
N SER A 72 -17.93 -9.36 12.96
CA SER A 72 -18.95 -9.31 13.99
C SER A 72 -19.52 -7.92 14.21
N THR A 73 -20.76 -7.92 14.69
CA THR A 73 -21.47 -6.79 15.26
C THR A 73 -21.84 -7.18 16.69
N LEU A 74 -21.13 -6.62 17.67
CA LEU A 74 -21.22 -6.96 19.08
C LEU A 74 -21.92 -5.82 19.85
N ALA A 75 -22.24 -6.08 21.12
CA ALA A 75 -22.80 -5.11 22.05
C ALA A 75 -24.06 -4.41 21.50
N ASP A 76 -25.02 -5.20 21.01
CA ASP A 76 -26.30 -4.73 20.47
C ASP A 76 -26.15 -3.73 19.31
N GLY A 77 -25.13 -3.92 18.46
CA GLY A 77 -24.86 -3.02 17.33
C GLY A 77 -23.77 -1.99 17.58
N ASN A 78 -23.31 -1.81 18.83
CA ASN A 78 -22.42 -0.71 19.19
C ASN A 78 -20.95 -0.96 18.86
N VAL A 79 -20.53 -2.21 18.63
CA VAL A 79 -19.13 -2.53 18.33
C VAL A 79 -19.04 -3.41 17.10
N ARG A 80 -18.38 -2.95 16.04
CA ARG A 80 -17.97 -3.78 14.92
C ARG A 80 -16.53 -4.21 15.10
N LEU A 81 -16.27 -5.51 15.01
CA LEU A 81 -14.94 -6.10 15.04
C LEU A 81 -14.77 -6.99 13.80
N ASN A 82 -13.81 -6.65 12.95
CA ASN A 82 -13.42 -7.49 11.82
C ASN A 82 -11.94 -7.87 11.96
N VAL A 83 -11.63 -9.13 11.70
CA VAL A 83 -10.28 -9.66 11.66
C VAL A 83 -10.13 -10.48 10.39
N THR A 84 -9.08 -10.24 9.61
CA THR A 84 -8.80 -11.01 8.39
C THR A 84 -7.33 -11.39 8.38
N TYR A 85 -7.04 -12.67 8.16
CA TYR A 85 -5.71 -13.12 7.76
C TYR A 85 -5.74 -13.42 6.26
N PHE A 86 -4.72 -12.99 5.53
CA PHE A 86 -4.62 -13.16 4.10
C PHE A 86 -3.22 -13.63 3.69
N THR A 87 -3.16 -14.38 2.60
CA THR A 87 -1.93 -14.67 1.86
C THR A 87 -2.16 -14.40 0.38
N MET A 88 -1.21 -13.69 -0.23
CA MET A 88 -1.19 -13.31 -1.63
C MET A 88 0.10 -13.81 -2.25
N ASP A 89 0.00 -14.85 -3.06
CA ASP A 89 1.12 -15.46 -3.75
C ASP A 89 1.12 -15.01 -5.21
N TRP A 90 2.21 -14.36 -5.61
CA TRP A 90 2.45 -13.88 -6.96
C TRP A 90 3.38 -14.84 -7.70
N GLU A 91 2.96 -15.28 -8.87
CA GLU A 91 3.80 -15.97 -9.84
C GLU A 91 4.27 -14.97 -10.91
N ASN A 92 5.57 -14.99 -11.23
CA ASN A 92 6.16 -14.16 -12.27
C ASN A 92 5.95 -12.63 -12.08
N TYR A 93 5.99 -12.17 -10.82
CA TYR A 93 5.68 -10.82 -10.35
C TYR A 93 6.35 -9.70 -11.17
N GLN A 94 5.56 -8.77 -11.71
CA GLN A 94 6.09 -7.60 -12.41
C GLN A 94 6.55 -6.52 -11.43
N ILE A 95 7.81 -6.09 -11.54
CA ILE A 95 8.37 -4.93 -10.81
C ILE A 95 9.04 -3.95 -11.77
N GLU A 96 9.07 -2.68 -11.39
CA GLU A 96 9.89 -1.68 -12.05
C GLU A 96 11.29 -1.63 -11.42
N LEU A 97 12.35 -1.75 -12.23
CA LEU A 97 13.74 -1.72 -11.79
C LEU A 97 14.65 -1.11 -12.87
N VAL A 98 15.89 -0.76 -12.52
CA VAL A 98 16.88 -0.24 -13.48
C VAL A 98 17.55 -1.41 -14.20
N ASP A 99 17.49 -1.42 -15.53
CA ASP A 99 18.20 -2.45 -16.30
C ASP A 99 19.72 -2.32 -16.12
N PRO A 100 20.43 -3.38 -15.68
CA PRO A 100 21.85 -3.32 -15.33
C PRO A 100 22.78 -3.29 -16.56
N SER A 101 22.23 -3.37 -17.78
CA SER A 101 22.95 -3.15 -19.05
C SER A 101 23.48 -1.73 -19.25
N ASN A 102 23.15 -0.79 -18.36
CA ASN A 102 23.49 0.63 -18.51
C ASN A 102 24.96 0.97 -18.20
N LEU A 103 25.74 0.02 -17.67
CA LEU A 103 27.16 0.22 -17.41
C LEU A 103 27.97 0.20 -18.71
N GLY A 104 28.92 1.13 -18.87
CA GLY A 104 29.83 1.17 -20.01
C GLY A 104 30.59 -0.15 -20.19
N CYS A 105 30.83 -0.58 -21.43
CA CYS A 105 31.49 -1.86 -21.74
C CYS A 105 32.95 -1.97 -21.24
N ASP A 106 33.55 -0.87 -20.83
CA ASP A 106 34.85 -0.76 -20.19
C ASP A 106 34.80 -0.93 -18.66
N ASN A 107 33.60 -0.97 -18.06
CA ASN A 107 33.42 -1.18 -16.64
C ASN A 107 33.61 -2.66 -16.26
N PRO A 108 34.43 -2.98 -15.24
CA PRO A 108 34.68 -4.37 -14.83
C PRO A 108 33.44 -5.12 -14.33
N ASN A 109 32.38 -4.40 -13.93
CA ASN A 109 31.12 -4.97 -13.47
C ASN A 109 30.03 -4.98 -14.55
N ALA A 110 30.33 -4.55 -15.79
CA ALA A 110 29.36 -4.57 -16.88
C ALA A 110 29.19 -5.97 -17.46
N TYR A 111 28.01 -6.24 -18.02
CA TYR A 111 27.78 -7.44 -18.82
C TYR A 111 28.65 -7.44 -20.08
N PRO A 112 28.99 -8.61 -20.65
CA PRO A 112 29.70 -8.68 -21.92
C PRO A 112 28.92 -8.00 -23.05
N ALA A 113 29.63 -7.39 -24.01
CA ALA A 113 29.03 -6.92 -25.25
C ALA A 113 28.27 -8.08 -25.96
N PRO A 114 27.09 -7.84 -26.55
CA PRO A 114 26.48 -6.53 -26.83
C PRO A 114 25.60 -5.95 -25.69
N MET A 115 25.52 -6.60 -24.53
CA MET A 115 24.58 -6.22 -23.48
C MET A 115 25.01 -5.02 -22.64
N CYS A 116 26.27 -4.59 -22.68
CA CYS A 116 26.74 -3.39 -21.97
C CYS A 116 26.52 -2.10 -22.78
N GLY A 117 26.73 -0.96 -22.11
CA GLY A 117 26.75 0.36 -22.71
C GLY A 117 25.36 0.86 -23.14
N GLN A 118 24.29 0.26 -22.64
CA GLN A 118 22.93 0.66 -22.96
C GLN A 118 22.58 2.01 -22.30
N PRO A 119 21.64 2.79 -22.85
CA PRO A 119 21.11 3.94 -22.14
C PRO A 119 20.46 3.55 -20.81
N TRP A 120 20.63 4.37 -19.78
CA TRP A 120 19.93 4.17 -18.51
C TRP A 120 18.41 4.25 -18.72
N GLN A 121 17.68 3.26 -18.19
CA GLN A 121 16.22 3.24 -18.24
C GLN A 121 15.67 2.28 -17.17
N LYS A 122 14.58 2.72 -16.51
CA LYS A 122 13.72 1.83 -15.72
C LYS A 122 12.85 0.99 -16.66
N VAL A 123 12.78 -0.30 -16.37
CA VAL A 123 12.03 -1.30 -17.11
C VAL A 123 11.12 -2.05 -16.15
N VAL A 124 9.99 -2.51 -16.65
CA VAL A 124 9.20 -3.52 -15.96
C VAL A 124 9.77 -4.88 -16.32
N ALA A 125 10.13 -5.66 -15.31
CA ALA A 125 10.65 -7.01 -15.46
C ALA A 125 9.88 -7.97 -14.56
N ASN A 126 9.78 -9.23 -14.99
CA ASN A 126 9.26 -10.28 -14.14
C ASN A 126 10.36 -10.77 -13.19
N LEU A 127 10.08 -10.67 -11.90
CA LEU A 127 11.00 -10.87 -10.79
C LEU A 127 11.03 -12.33 -10.27
N GLY A 128 10.33 -13.24 -10.95
CA GLY A 128 10.00 -14.56 -10.41
C GLY A 128 8.85 -14.45 -9.41
N ASP A 129 8.90 -15.16 -8.29
CA ASP A 129 7.75 -15.30 -7.38
C ASP A 129 7.89 -14.38 -6.16
N ALA A 130 6.76 -13.95 -5.59
CA ALA A 130 6.71 -13.12 -4.39
C ALA A 130 5.48 -13.45 -3.54
N THR A 131 5.56 -13.23 -2.22
CA THR A 131 4.43 -13.42 -1.31
C THR A 131 4.19 -12.14 -0.52
N SER A 132 2.92 -11.85 -0.26
CA SER A 132 2.48 -10.88 0.73
C SER A 132 1.46 -11.55 1.65
N GLU A 133 1.77 -11.65 2.93
CA GLU A 133 0.84 -12.19 3.92
C GLU A 133 0.67 -11.23 5.08
N GLY A 134 -0.46 -11.34 5.78
CA GLY A 134 -0.72 -10.44 6.89
C GLY A 134 -2.02 -10.66 7.62
N LEU A 135 -2.11 -9.97 8.75
CA LEU A 135 -3.28 -9.87 9.61
C LEU A 135 -3.79 -8.43 9.58
N GLN A 136 -5.09 -8.27 9.35
CA GLN A 136 -5.81 -7.01 9.45
C GLN A 136 -6.81 -7.06 10.60
N LEU A 137 -6.86 -5.98 11.36
CA LEU A 137 -7.81 -5.74 12.43
C LEU A 137 -8.53 -4.42 12.16
N GLU A 138 -9.85 -4.43 12.24
CA GLU A 138 -10.71 -3.26 12.15
C GLU A 138 -11.70 -3.27 13.32
N VAL A 139 -11.76 -2.16 14.04
CA VAL A 139 -12.71 -1.93 15.14
C VAL A 139 -13.40 -0.60 14.90
N LEU A 140 -14.72 -0.58 15.02
CA LEU A 140 -15.53 0.63 15.11
C LEU A 140 -16.43 0.48 16.34
N ALA A 141 -16.43 1.46 17.23
CA ALA A 141 -17.17 1.37 18.48
C ALA A 141 -17.87 2.68 18.83
N ALA A 142 -19.19 2.63 18.96
CA ALA A 142 -19.99 3.62 19.67
C ALA A 142 -19.89 3.31 21.17
N VAL A 143 -18.95 3.98 21.85
CA VAL A 143 -18.67 3.76 23.28
C VAL A 143 -19.85 4.19 24.15
N ASN A 144 -20.57 5.23 23.71
CA ASN A 144 -21.82 5.73 24.26
C ASN A 144 -22.48 6.65 23.22
N ASP A 145 -23.64 7.22 23.54
CA ASP A 145 -24.44 8.10 22.67
C ASP A 145 -23.70 9.34 22.12
N SER A 146 -22.53 9.67 22.67
CA SER A 146 -21.76 10.86 22.34
C SER A 146 -20.31 10.59 21.96
N THR A 147 -19.85 9.33 21.94
CA THR A 147 -18.44 9.01 21.72
C THR A 147 -18.29 7.80 20.81
N GLU A 148 -17.61 8.02 19.69
CA GLU A 148 -17.25 6.98 18.74
C GLU A 148 -15.72 6.90 18.63
N LEU A 149 -15.19 5.69 18.48
CA LEU A 149 -13.80 5.48 18.12
C LEU A 149 -13.68 4.45 17.02
N GLY A 150 -12.61 4.58 16.25
CA GLY A 150 -12.22 3.59 15.26
C GLY A 150 -10.75 3.24 15.40
N TRP A 151 -10.43 1.98 15.16
CA TRP A 151 -9.07 1.47 15.09
C TRP A 151 -8.95 0.59 13.85
N ASN A 152 -7.91 0.80 13.05
CA ASN A 152 -7.51 -0.16 12.03
C ASN A 152 -6.00 -0.40 12.13
N SER A 153 -5.58 -1.63 11.93
CA SER A 153 -4.17 -1.98 11.88
C SER A 153 -3.93 -3.16 10.97
N GLN A 154 -2.74 -3.16 10.37
CA GLN A 154 -2.26 -4.24 9.51
C GLN A 154 -0.85 -4.62 9.95
N TRP A 155 -0.66 -5.91 10.19
CA TRP A 155 0.66 -6.55 10.28
C TRP A 155 0.85 -7.35 9.01
N GLY A 156 2.02 -7.28 8.39
CA GLY A 156 2.29 -8.07 7.20
C GLY A 156 3.77 -8.27 6.93
N ASP A 157 4.05 -9.22 6.06
CA ASP A 157 5.35 -9.52 5.51
C ASP A 157 5.21 -9.66 4.00
N SER A 158 5.98 -8.87 3.26
CA SER A 158 5.92 -8.78 1.80
C SER A 158 7.32 -8.90 1.24
N LYS A 159 7.62 -10.03 0.58
CA LYS A 159 8.97 -10.36 0.14
C LYS A 159 9.00 -11.16 -1.16
N THR A 160 10.18 -11.17 -1.78
CA THR A 160 10.49 -12.06 -2.91
C THR A 160 10.63 -13.50 -2.42
N ASN A 161 10.16 -14.46 -3.22
CA ASN A 161 10.36 -15.90 -2.97
C ASN A 161 11.51 -16.46 -3.81
N THR A 162 11.85 -15.79 -4.90
CA THR A 162 12.96 -16.15 -5.78
C THR A 162 13.96 -15.00 -5.87
N GLU A 163 15.20 -15.34 -6.24
CA GLU A 163 16.22 -14.37 -6.63
C GLU A 163 15.89 -13.76 -8.00
N LEU A 164 16.24 -12.49 -8.19
CA LEU A 164 16.13 -11.83 -9.51
C LEU A 164 17.12 -12.45 -10.49
N ALA A 165 16.76 -12.48 -11.77
CA ALA A 165 17.61 -13.06 -12.81
C ALA A 165 19.00 -12.40 -12.93
N ASP A 166 19.13 -11.12 -12.55
CA ASP A 166 20.40 -10.38 -12.54
C ASP A 166 21.19 -10.52 -11.22
N GLY A 167 20.65 -11.22 -10.22
CA GLY A 167 21.24 -11.40 -8.89
C GLY A 167 21.19 -10.16 -7.99
N SER A 168 20.51 -9.09 -8.40
CA SER A 168 20.49 -7.81 -7.68
C SER A 168 19.59 -7.81 -6.44
N ALA A 169 18.74 -8.81 -6.28
CA ALA A 169 17.97 -9.07 -5.06
C ALA A 169 17.86 -10.59 -4.81
N PRO A 170 18.31 -11.09 -3.66
CA PRO A 170 18.10 -12.48 -3.27
C PRO A 170 16.64 -12.76 -2.91
N ALA A 171 16.28 -14.04 -2.81
CA ALA A 171 15.03 -14.45 -2.19
C ALA A 171 14.93 -13.93 -0.74
N GLY A 172 13.74 -13.48 -0.33
CA GLY A 172 13.49 -12.85 0.96
C GLY A 172 13.71 -11.34 0.98
N SER A 173 14.01 -10.70 -0.15
CA SER A 173 14.12 -9.25 -0.23
C SER A 173 12.75 -8.59 -0.04
N ARG A 174 12.68 -7.51 0.74
CA ARG A 174 11.43 -6.78 1.02
C ARG A 174 10.84 -6.18 -0.25
N LEU A 175 9.53 -6.28 -0.43
CA LEU A 175 8.86 -5.56 -1.50
C LEU A 175 8.81 -4.06 -1.19
N PRO A 176 9.03 -3.18 -2.19
CA PRO A 176 9.12 -1.74 -1.96
C PRO A 176 7.76 -1.14 -1.58
N GLN A 177 7.80 -0.05 -0.82
CA GLN A 177 6.63 0.76 -0.43
C GLN A 177 5.57 0.04 0.43
N VAL A 178 5.90 -1.13 0.98
CA VAL A 178 5.03 -1.87 1.90
C VAL A 178 5.72 -2.00 3.26
N PRO A 179 5.21 -1.34 4.31
CA PRO A 179 5.75 -1.52 5.65
C PRO A 179 5.08 -2.73 6.31
N GLU A 180 5.82 -3.31 7.25
CA GLU A 180 5.39 -4.51 7.98
C GLU A 180 4.27 -4.21 8.99
N PHE A 181 4.15 -2.94 9.43
CA PHE A 181 3.09 -2.51 10.33
C PHE A 181 2.55 -1.12 9.96
N LYS A 182 1.22 -1.01 9.90
CA LYS A 182 0.49 0.29 9.87
C LYS A 182 -0.65 0.25 10.86
N ALA A 183 -0.96 1.40 11.45
CA ALA A 183 -2.14 1.55 12.29
C ALA A 183 -2.73 2.94 12.18
N ASN A 184 -4.04 3.04 12.39
CA ASN A 184 -4.74 4.31 12.52
C ASN A 184 -5.84 4.18 13.58
N PHE A 185 -5.86 5.14 14.49
CA PHE A 185 -6.84 5.28 15.54
C PHE A 185 -7.51 6.65 15.41
N TRP A 186 -8.79 6.74 15.69
CA TRP A 186 -9.44 8.01 15.88
C TRP A 186 -10.51 7.90 16.96
N ILE A 187 -10.78 9.03 17.59
CA ILE A 187 -11.85 9.20 18.55
C ILE A 187 -12.58 10.50 18.23
N GLU A 188 -13.90 10.44 18.29
CA GLU A 188 -14.78 11.57 18.13
C GLU A 188 -15.73 11.64 19.31
N LYS A 189 -15.95 12.86 19.80
CA LYS A 189 -16.91 13.15 20.86
C LYS A 189 -17.82 14.28 20.43
N THR A 190 -19.12 14.04 20.50
CA THR A 190 -20.16 15.06 20.34
C THR A 190 -20.62 15.56 21.70
N LEU A 191 -21.09 16.80 21.74
CA LEU A 191 -21.50 17.52 22.94
C LEU A 191 -22.75 18.32 22.60
N ASN A 192 -23.79 18.20 23.40
CA ASN A 192 -24.93 19.10 23.31
C ASN A 192 -24.49 20.49 23.79
N ILE A 193 -24.61 21.50 22.92
CA ILE A 193 -24.31 22.89 23.24
C ILE A 193 -25.51 23.77 22.92
N SER A 194 -25.53 24.97 23.48
CA SER A 194 -26.54 25.97 23.15
C SER A 194 -25.88 27.34 23.16
N ALA A 195 -25.04 27.57 22.15
CA ALA A 195 -24.25 28.78 22.02
C ALA A 195 -24.20 29.19 20.54
N PHE A 196 -24.31 30.49 20.26
CA PHE A 196 -24.18 31.06 18.91
C PHE A 196 -25.12 30.45 17.84
N GLY A 197 -26.28 29.91 18.25
CA GLY A 197 -27.20 29.21 17.35
C GLY A 197 -26.75 27.80 16.95
N ALA A 198 -25.70 27.27 17.58
CA ALA A 198 -25.29 25.88 17.47
C ALA A 198 -25.99 25.02 18.52
N THR A 199 -26.36 23.81 18.13
CA THR A 199 -27.01 22.78 18.95
C THR A 199 -26.05 21.65 19.33
N GLU A 200 -25.01 21.44 18.53
CA GLU A 200 -24.01 20.40 18.73
C GLU A 200 -22.60 20.98 18.61
N GLY A 201 -21.70 20.51 19.48
CA GLY A 201 -20.26 20.70 19.36
C GLY A 201 -19.60 19.34 19.19
N PHE A 202 -18.46 19.29 18.50
CA PHE A 202 -17.70 18.06 18.34
C PHE A 202 -16.20 18.30 18.49
N ALA A 203 -15.51 17.25 18.93
CA ALA A 203 -14.06 17.18 18.98
C ALA A 203 -13.61 15.82 18.45
N ARG A 204 -12.67 15.83 17.51
CA ARG A 204 -12.08 14.65 16.90
C ARG A 204 -10.57 14.72 16.98
N ALA A 205 -9.94 13.60 17.30
CA ALA A 205 -8.51 13.41 17.16
C ALA A 205 -8.25 12.12 16.39
N SER A 206 -7.26 12.12 15.51
CA SER A 206 -6.77 10.93 14.82
C SER A 206 -5.26 10.80 14.98
N TRP A 207 -4.81 9.56 15.08
CA TRP A 207 -3.43 9.16 15.11
C TRP A 207 -3.22 8.10 14.02
N SER A 208 -2.19 8.26 13.22
CA SER A 208 -1.78 7.26 12.23
C SER A 208 -0.30 6.99 12.34
N TYR A 209 0.08 5.73 12.18
CA TYR A 209 1.44 5.23 12.18
C TYR A 209 1.71 4.46 10.90
N ASN A 210 2.83 4.76 10.27
CA ASN A 210 3.38 4.02 9.15
C ASN A 210 4.75 3.49 9.56
N GLY A 211 4.96 2.17 9.49
CA GLY A 211 6.28 1.59 9.65
C GLY A 211 7.25 2.01 8.55
N ASP A 212 8.52 1.63 8.69
CA ASP A 212 9.52 1.93 7.67
C ASP A 212 9.25 1.16 6.37
N THR A 213 9.66 1.74 5.25
CA THR A 213 9.56 1.13 3.92
C THR A 213 10.89 1.20 3.19
N VAL A 214 11.03 0.38 2.15
CA VAL A 214 12.18 0.45 1.23
C VAL A 214 11.73 1.00 -0.12
N SER A 215 12.61 1.76 -0.80
CA SER A 215 12.30 2.38 -2.11
C SER A 215 12.37 1.40 -3.28
N ALA A 216 13.18 0.34 -3.15
CA ALA A 216 13.45 -0.63 -4.20
C ALA A 216 13.58 -2.02 -3.57
N VAL A 217 13.37 -3.05 -4.39
CA VAL A 217 13.56 -4.46 -3.97
C VAL A 217 15.03 -4.84 -3.82
N GLN A 218 15.93 -4.12 -4.52
CA GLN A 218 17.36 -4.41 -4.61
C GLN A 218 18.09 -3.85 -3.38
N PRO A 219 18.63 -4.69 -2.48
CA PRO A 219 19.15 -4.21 -1.20
C PRO A 219 20.33 -3.23 -1.31
N ASP A 220 21.14 -3.35 -2.36
CA ASP A 220 22.30 -2.48 -2.58
C ASP A 220 21.94 -1.08 -3.12
N TYR A 221 20.71 -0.91 -3.63
CA TYR A 221 20.23 0.32 -4.27
C TYR A 221 19.02 0.94 -3.57
N GLN A 222 18.53 0.32 -2.48
CA GLN A 222 17.35 0.81 -1.76
C GLN A 222 17.69 1.95 -0.79
N TYR A 223 16.73 2.86 -0.64
CA TYR A 223 16.67 3.82 0.45
C TYR A 223 15.63 3.34 1.46
N ILE A 224 15.98 3.36 2.74
CA ILE A 224 15.03 3.15 3.83
C ILE A 224 14.31 4.48 4.09
N GLN A 225 12.98 4.45 4.02
CA GLN A 225 12.14 5.53 4.53
C GLN A 225 11.76 5.21 5.97
N ASP A 226 12.14 6.07 6.90
CA ASP A 226 11.89 5.86 8.32
C ASP A 226 10.39 5.84 8.65
N ALA A 227 10.04 5.08 9.68
CA ALA A 227 8.71 5.05 10.25
C ALA A 227 8.29 6.44 10.75
N TYR A 228 7.00 6.76 10.65
CA TYR A 228 6.49 8.07 11.05
C TYR A 228 5.09 8.00 11.63
N THR A 229 4.73 9.06 12.38
CA THR A 229 3.43 9.22 13.01
C THR A 229 2.82 10.56 12.64
N ILE A 230 1.54 10.57 12.27
CA ILE A 230 0.77 11.80 12.03
C ILE A 230 -0.39 11.86 13.02
N ILE A 231 -0.55 13.01 13.68
CA ILE A 231 -1.66 13.30 14.58
C ILE A 231 -2.45 14.46 13.98
N ASP A 232 -3.76 14.30 13.82
CA ASP A 232 -4.67 15.36 13.40
C ASP A 232 -5.72 15.63 14.48
N MET A 233 -6.20 16.87 14.53
CA MET A 233 -7.24 17.31 15.44
C MET A 233 -8.25 18.20 14.72
N LYS A 234 -9.52 18.07 15.09
CA LYS A 234 -10.61 18.92 14.61
C LYS A 234 -11.56 19.21 15.77
N VAL A 235 -11.94 20.47 15.95
CA VAL A 235 -12.99 20.87 16.89
C VAL A 235 -13.96 21.79 16.15
N GLY A 236 -15.25 21.64 16.41
CA GLY A 236 -16.24 22.44 15.70
C GLY A 236 -17.59 22.49 16.39
N ILE A 237 -18.46 23.31 15.82
CA ILE A 237 -19.84 23.48 16.24
C ILE A 237 -20.76 23.43 15.02
N LEU A 238 -21.95 22.88 15.23
CA LEU A 238 -22.97 22.64 14.24
C LEU A 238 -24.24 23.38 14.63
N GLY A 239 -24.74 24.23 13.72
CA GLY A 239 -26.10 24.77 13.77
C GLY A 239 -27.01 24.04 12.78
N ASP A 240 -28.23 24.54 12.61
CA ASP A 240 -29.26 23.86 11.81
C ASP A 240 -28.86 23.67 10.33
N ASP A 241 -28.17 24.64 9.75
CA ASP A 241 -27.80 24.66 8.33
C ASP A 241 -26.34 25.09 8.09
N TRP A 242 -25.51 25.10 9.15
CA TRP A 242 -24.12 25.51 9.07
C TRP A 242 -23.19 24.73 10.02
N GLU A 243 -21.92 24.64 9.64
CA GLU A 243 -20.83 24.07 10.44
C GLU A 243 -19.68 25.07 10.48
N LEU A 244 -19.09 25.29 11.66
CA LEU A 244 -17.83 25.99 11.81
C LEU A 244 -16.86 25.07 12.54
N ASP A 245 -15.69 24.85 11.95
CA ASP A 245 -14.65 24.05 12.56
C ASP A 245 -13.27 24.71 12.48
N PHE A 246 -12.46 24.40 13.47
CA PHE A 246 -11.03 24.64 13.49
C PHE A 246 -10.33 23.29 13.43
N PHE A 247 -9.36 23.16 12.54
CA PHE A 247 -8.59 21.94 12.36
C PHE A 247 -7.09 22.21 12.39
N VAL A 248 -6.36 21.18 12.82
CA VAL A 248 -4.91 21.09 12.76
C VAL A 248 -4.56 19.72 12.19
N ASN A 249 -4.09 19.68 10.95
CA ASN A 249 -3.53 18.49 10.35
C ASN A 249 -2.02 18.45 10.62
N ASN A 250 -1.48 17.28 10.94
CA ASN A 250 -0.08 17.07 11.31
C ASN A 250 0.35 17.98 12.48
N LEU A 251 -0.28 17.79 13.64
CA LEU A 251 -0.12 18.57 14.87
C LEU A 251 1.34 18.70 15.32
N THR A 252 2.12 17.62 15.18
CA THR A 252 3.53 17.54 15.58
C THR A 252 4.49 18.15 14.56
N ASP A 253 3.98 18.58 13.40
CA ASP A 253 4.77 19.09 12.28
C ASP A 253 5.81 18.07 11.75
N GLU A 254 5.44 16.78 11.77
CA GLU A 254 6.26 15.67 11.30
C GLU A 254 6.65 15.85 9.81
N ARG A 255 7.87 15.46 9.44
CA ARG A 255 8.42 15.56 8.07
C ARG A 255 8.87 14.19 7.58
N ALA A 256 7.88 13.34 7.35
CA ALA A 256 8.08 12.00 6.84
C ALA A 256 8.50 12.00 5.38
N GLN A 257 9.48 11.17 5.03
CA GLN A 257 9.80 10.81 3.65
C GLN A 257 8.85 9.70 3.20
N ILE A 258 7.86 10.04 2.37
CA ILE A 258 6.82 9.08 1.95
C ILE A 258 7.22 8.25 0.74
N ALA A 259 8.21 8.72 -0.03
CA ALA A 259 8.79 8.00 -1.14
C ALA A 259 10.16 8.59 -1.47
N VAL A 260 11.07 7.75 -1.96
CA VAL A 260 12.36 8.16 -2.51
C VAL A 260 12.47 7.58 -3.90
N ASN A 261 12.81 8.42 -4.88
CA ASN A 261 13.07 7.97 -6.25
C ASN A 261 14.50 8.32 -6.63
N ASP A 262 15.21 7.30 -7.10
CA ASP A 262 16.61 7.30 -7.50
C ASP A 262 16.71 7.49 -9.03
N TRP A 263 16.63 8.73 -9.49
CA TRP A 263 16.91 9.00 -10.89
C TRP A 263 18.41 9.07 -11.09
N TYR A 264 18.96 8.30 -12.02
CA TYR A 264 20.36 8.47 -12.44
C TYR A 264 20.63 9.87 -13.01
N PHE A 265 19.58 10.59 -13.44
CA PHE A 265 19.65 12.00 -13.82
C PHE A 265 19.84 12.96 -12.61
N ASP A 266 19.54 12.53 -11.39
CA ASP A 266 19.65 13.34 -10.17
C ASP A 266 21.05 13.29 -9.54
N PHE A 267 22.01 12.56 -10.12
CA PHE A 267 23.42 12.55 -9.66
C PHE A 267 24.03 13.96 -9.64
N PHE A 268 23.61 14.85 -10.55
CA PHE A 268 24.03 16.25 -10.55
C PHE A 268 23.34 17.12 -9.48
N PHE A 269 22.27 16.62 -8.85
CA PHE A 269 21.36 17.41 -8.00
C PHE A 269 21.08 16.82 -6.61
N GLY A 270 21.76 15.73 -6.20
CA GLY A 270 21.70 15.21 -4.83
C GLY A 270 21.34 13.73 -4.66
N ASN A 271 21.60 12.88 -5.66
CA ASN A 271 21.52 11.41 -5.63
C ASN A 271 20.13 10.78 -5.44
N ALA A 272 19.12 11.49 -4.93
CA ALA A 272 17.74 11.02 -4.89
C ALA A 272 16.71 12.14 -4.72
N ARG A 273 15.56 12.00 -5.36
CA ARG A 273 14.38 12.85 -5.13
C ARG A 273 13.54 12.28 -4.01
N GLN A 274 13.41 13.05 -2.93
CA GLN A 274 12.59 12.70 -1.78
C GLN A 274 11.22 13.39 -1.88
N TYR A 275 10.17 12.64 -1.62
CA TYR A 275 8.82 13.16 -1.47
C TYR A 275 8.47 13.16 0.01
N THR A 276 7.99 14.29 0.51
CA THR A 276 7.61 14.43 1.92
C THR A 276 6.10 14.62 2.06
N ASN A 277 5.57 14.29 3.23
CA ASN A 277 4.22 14.66 3.61
C ASN A 277 4.04 16.20 3.64
N ARG A 278 2.79 16.64 3.64
CA ARG A 278 2.47 18.06 3.86
C ARG A 278 2.90 18.48 5.28
N PRO A 279 3.37 19.72 5.44
CA PRO A 279 3.67 20.25 6.75
C PRO A 279 2.40 20.42 7.59
N ARG A 280 2.56 20.80 8.86
CA ARG A 280 1.42 21.18 9.70
C ARG A 280 0.55 22.22 8.99
N GLU A 281 -0.74 21.92 8.89
CA GLU A 281 -1.74 22.77 8.27
C GLU A 281 -2.82 23.08 9.32
N MET A 282 -3.11 24.37 9.51
CA MET A 282 -4.10 24.84 10.46
C MET A 282 -5.10 25.72 9.72
N GLY A 283 -6.38 25.57 10.02
CA GLY A 283 -7.40 26.34 9.32
C GLY A 283 -8.72 26.40 10.07
N ILE A 284 -9.54 27.33 9.60
CA ILE A 284 -10.95 27.43 9.99
C ILE A 284 -11.77 27.12 8.74
N ARG A 285 -12.77 26.27 8.86
CA ARG A 285 -13.71 25.95 7.79
C ARG A 285 -15.12 26.34 8.21
N TYR A 286 -15.81 27.02 7.30
CA TYR A 286 -17.23 27.30 7.42
C TYR A 286 -17.97 26.64 6.27
N THR A 287 -19.01 25.87 6.58
CA THR A 287 -19.88 25.22 5.60
C THR A 287 -21.31 25.68 5.81
N LYS A 288 -22.01 26.05 4.74
CA LYS A 288 -23.44 26.42 4.76
C LYS A 288 -24.19 25.53 3.79
N ARG A 289 -25.34 25.00 4.22
CA ARG A 289 -26.29 24.26 3.37
C ARG A 289 -27.48 25.18 3.06
N TRP A 290 -27.96 25.14 1.81
CA TRP A 290 -29.07 25.93 1.30
C TRP A 290 -30.06 25.06 0.53
#